data_AF-A0A182THW3-F1
#
_entry.id   AF-A0A182THW3-F1
#
_cell.length_a   1.000
_cell.length_b   1.000
_cell.length_c   1.000
_cell.angle_alpha   90.00
_cell.angle_beta   90.00
_cell.angle_gamma   90.00
#
_symmetry.space_group_name_H-M   'P 1'
#
loop_
_entity.id
_entity.type
_entity.pdbx_description
1 polymer ?
#
loop_
_entity_poly.entity_id
_entity_poly.type
_entity_poly.pdbx_seq_one_letter_code
_entity_poly.pdbx_strand_id
1 'polypeptide(L)'
;MLQSRLNSRTDPKQPMISDVDFKQIDCLQSLESFNEKLLDKEYQDKMYQWLNAQITEVKSENRMTEAIDVLFTKRFMTKCSWTGVGRGSEKIAMMRMVNISKLFRRVGTTASIVVNQRMVMLFFMKKLRNAVRRSEMKHLRRSTSHNVPSHKRRSDGARRHLTHHRADDLRDQEKRDKWGE
;
A
#
# COMPACT_ATOMS: atom_id res chain seq x y z
N MET A 1 52.23 37.90 -3.16
CA MET A 1 51.32 36.92 -3.80
C MET A 1 50.97 35.84 -2.79
N LEU A 2 49.74 35.32 -2.89
CA LEU A 2 48.92 34.64 -1.87
C LEU A 2 49.53 33.37 -1.22
N GLN A 3 49.31 33.24 0.09
CA GLN A 3 49.41 31.99 0.86
C GLN A 3 48.22 31.08 0.53
N SER A 4 48.44 29.85 0.06
CA SER A 4 47.39 28.85 -0.16
C SER A 4 47.35 27.85 0.99
N ARG A 5 46.41 28.06 1.92
CA ARG A 5 45.95 27.05 2.89
C ARG A 5 45.13 26.00 2.14
N LEU A 6 45.57 24.74 2.14
CA LEU A 6 44.71 23.62 1.79
C LEU A 6 43.95 23.19 3.05
N ASN A 7 42.74 23.72 3.19
CA ASN A 7 41.74 23.17 4.10
C ASN A 7 41.40 21.75 3.64
N SER A 8 41.73 20.75 4.46
CA SER A 8 41.16 19.42 4.34
C SER A 8 39.65 19.52 4.54
N ARG A 9 38.91 19.21 3.49
CA ARG A 9 37.45 19.05 3.56
C ARG A 9 37.21 17.87 4.48
N THR A 10 36.73 18.15 5.69
CA THR A 10 36.13 17.12 6.53
C THR A 10 34.85 16.68 5.81
N ASP A 11 34.90 15.51 5.17
CA ASP A 11 33.70 14.84 4.70
C ASP A 11 32.71 14.71 5.87
N PRO A 12 31.41 14.98 5.67
CA PRO A 12 30.43 14.75 6.71
C PRO A 12 30.45 13.27 7.06
N LYS A 13 30.85 12.95 8.29
CA LYS A 13 30.77 11.59 8.85
C LYS A 13 29.34 11.09 8.62
N GLN A 14 29.19 10.09 7.75
CA GLN A 14 27.94 9.35 7.62
C GLN A 14 27.55 8.83 9.01
N PRO A 15 26.35 9.14 9.53
CA PRO A 15 25.90 8.51 10.76
C PRO A 15 25.80 7.00 10.51
N MET A 16 26.43 6.21 11.36
CA MET A 16 26.36 4.76 11.34
C MET A 16 24.92 4.34 11.70
N ILE A 17 24.12 3.99 10.69
CA ILE A 17 22.68 3.68 10.76
C ILE A 17 22.43 2.24 11.29
N SER A 18 23.03 1.84 12.41
CA SER A 18 22.89 0.44 12.91
C SER A 18 22.19 0.26 14.26
N ASP A 19 21.98 1.29 15.07
CA ASP A 19 21.47 1.12 16.45
C ASP A 19 20.01 1.57 16.65
N VAL A 20 19.10 1.17 15.75
CA VAL A 20 17.67 1.22 16.09
C VAL A 20 17.24 -0.15 16.60
N ASP A 21 17.20 -0.30 17.92
CA ASP A 21 16.52 -1.43 18.57
C ASP A 21 15.01 -1.22 18.49
N PHE A 22 14.41 -1.68 17.38
CA PHE A 22 12.98 -1.60 17.14
C PHE A 22 12.32 -2.96 17.37
N LYS A 23 11.50 -3.06 18.41
CA LYS A 23 10.62 -4.20 18.61
C LYS A 23 9.41 -4.11 17.68
N GLN A 24 9.12 -5.19 16.94
CA GLN A 24 7.95 -5.26 16.06
C GLN A 24 6.65 -4.96 16.83
N ILE A 25 5.76 -4.24 16.17
CA ILE A 25 4.44 -3.89 16.67
C ILE A 25 3.57 -5.14 16.68
N ASP A 26 3.04 -5.46 17.86
CA ASP A 26 2.24 -6.66 18.11
C ASP A 26 0.88 -6.38 18.81
N CYS A 27 0.61 -5.12 19.17
CA CYS A 27 -0.60 -4.69 19.87
C CYS A 27 -1.02 -3.26 19.49
N LEU A 28 -2.24 -2.87 19.87
CA LEU A 28 -2.78 -1.53 19.57
C LEU A 28 -1.98 -0.42 20.25
N GLN A 29 -1.63 -0.61 21.53
CA GLN A 29 -0.86 0.38 22.28
C GLN A 29 0.49 0.69 21.63
N SER A 30 1.24 -0.34 21.19
CA SER A 30 2.52 -0.12 20.51
C SER A 30 2.36 0.53 19.14
N LEU A 31 1.26 0.24 18.42
CA LEU A 31 0.91 0.91 17.17
C LEU A 31 0.65 2.42 17.39
N GLU A 32 -0.16 2.76 18.39
CA GLU A 32 -0.52 4.14 18.72
C GLU A 32 0.68 4.94 19.21
N SER A 33 1.45 4.40 20.17
CA SER A 33 2.68 5.03 20.65
C SER A 33 3.71 5.21 19.53
N PHE A 34 3.83 4.26 18.59
CA PHE A 34 4.71 4.43 17.44
C PHE A 34 4.21 5.54 16.51
N ASN A 35 2.91 5.58 16.21
CA ASN A 35 2.32 6.63 15.38
C ASN A 35 2.47 8.03 16.00
N GLU A 36 2.37 8.15 17.32
CA GLU A 36 2.61 9.38 18.05
C GLU A 36 4.08 9.81 18.00
N LYS A 37 5.03 8.90 18.27
CA LYS A 37 6.46 9.20 18.16
C LYS A 37 6.87 9.69 16.76
N LEU A 38 6.23 9.19 15.70
CA LEU A 38 6.46 9.64 14.32
C LEU A 38 5.96 11.07 14.03
N LEU A 39 5.30 11.73 14.98
CA LEU A 39 5.02 13.16 14.89
C LEU A 39 6.31 13.99 15.02
N ASP A 40 7.25 13.52 15.85
CA ASP A 40 8.56 14.12 15.96
C ASP A 40 9.36 13.90 14.66
N LYS A 41 9.86 15.01 14.11
CA LYS A 41 10.49 15.00 12.79
C LYS A 41 11.82 14.27 12.81
N GLU A 42 12.62 14.45 13.86
CA GLU A 42 13.93 13.80 14.00
C GLU A 42 13.77 12.29 14.15
N TYR A 43 12.82 11.85 14.97
CA TYR A 43 12.47 10.43 15.10
C TYR A 43 11.93 9.86 13.79
N GLN A 44 11.08 10.58 13.07
CA GLN A 44 10.59 10.15 11.77
C GLN A 44 11.74 10.00 10.75
N ASP A 45 12.67 10.96 10.70
CA ASP A 45 13.85 10.92 9.84
C ASP A 45 14.75 9.72 10.19
N LYS A 46 15.00 9.50 11.49
CA LYS A 46 15.73 8.33 11.99
C LYS A 46 15.08 7.02 11.58
N MET A 47 13.77 6.89 11.78
CA MET A 47 13.02 5.67 11.41
C MET A 47 13.00 5.45 9.90
N TYR A 48 12.89 6.51 9.11
CA TYR A 48 12.98 6.42 7.66
C TYR A 48 14.36 5.93 7.21
N GLN A 49 15.45 6.51 7.72
CA GLN A 49 16.81 6.09 7.38
C GLN A 49 17.06 4.64 7.75
N TRP A 50 16.67 4.24 8.96
CA TRP A 50 16.79 2.87 9.43
C TRP A 50 16.00 1.89 8.55
N LEU A 51 14.72 2.16 8.27
CA LEU A 51 13.91 1.32 7.37
C LEU A 51 14.54 1.23 5.98
N ASN A 52 15.02 2.35 5.45
CA ASN A 52 15.65 2.37 4.13
C ASN A 52 16.92 1.53 4.07
N ALA A 53 17.65 1.39 5.18
CA ALA A 53 18.80 0.49 5.29
C ALA A 53 18.40 -0.99 5.37
N GLN A 54 17.20 -1.31 5.88
CA GLN A 54 16.68 -2.69 5.91
C GLN A 54 16.08 -3.15 4.57
N ILE A 55 15.69 -2.21 3.72
CA ILE A 55 14.96 -2.48 2.47
C ILE A 55 15.93 -2.73 1.33
N THR A 56 15.78 -3.89 0.68
CA THR A 56 16.58 -4.29 -0.49
C THR A 56 15.85 -4.06 -1.81
N GLU A 57 14.53 -3.86 -1.74
CA GLU A 57 13.68 -3.72 -2.92
C GLU A 57 13.76 -2.34 -3.57
N VAL A 58 13.63 -2.33 -4.90
CA VAL A 58 13.64 -1.10 -5.71
C VAL A 58 12.22 -0.64 -6.02
N LYS A 59 11.27 -1.58 -6.15
CA LYS A 59 9.89 -1.26 -6.53
C LYS A 59 9.13 -0.69 -5.34
N SER A 60 8.45 0.45 -5.56
CA SER A 60 7.67 1.17 -4.54
C SER A 60 6.77 0.26 -3.66
N GLU A 61 5.93 -0.60 -4.26
CA GLU A 61 5.05 -1.49 -3.50
C GLU A 61 5.80 -2.55 -2.69
N ASN A 62 6.91 -3.06 -3.24
CA ASN A 62 7.76 -4.05 -2.55
C ASN A 62 8.51 -3.42 -1.39
N ARG A 63 9.03 -2.19 -1.55
CA ARG A 63 9.67 -1.41 -0.48
C ARG A 63 8.74 -1.22 0.71
N MET A 64 7.50 -0.80 0.45
CA MET A 64 6.48 -0.72 1.48
C MET A 64 6.15 -2.10 2.07
N THR A 65 6.21 -3.18 1.29
CA THR A 65 5.99 -4.53 1.82
C THR A 65 7.07 -4.96 2.80
N GLU A 66 8.34 -4.75 2.46
CA GLU A 66 9.46 -5.02 3.36
C GLU A 66 9.35 -4.17 4.63
N ALA A 67 8.97 -2.89 4.52
CA ALA A 67 8.72 -2.05 5.68
C ALA A 67 7.60 -2.58 6.60
N ILE A 68 6.50 -3.14 6.04
CA ILE A 68 5.48 -3.82 6.86
C ILE A 68 6.10 -4.99 7.62
N ASP A 69 6.86 -5.82 6.92
CA ASP A 69 7.42 -7.05 7.49
C ASP A 69 8.49 -6.77 8.56
N VAL A 70 9.17 -5.62 8.46
CA VAL A 70 10.09 -5.11 9.50
C VAL A 70 9.32 -4.55 10.69
N LEU A 71 8.31 -3.71 10.48
CA LEU A 71 7.63 -2.97 11.55
C LEU A 71 6.60 -3.79 12.34
N PHE A 72 5.92 -4.74 11.71
CA PHE A 72 4.75 -5.40 12.30
C PHE A 72 4.91 -6.91 12.35
N THR A 73 4.41 -7.50 13.44
CA THR A 73 4.23 -8.95 13.44
C THR A 73 3.11 -9.36 12.48
N LYS A 74 3.29 -10.48 11.77
CA LYS A 74 2.26 -11.02 10.87
C LYS A 74 0.92 -11.25 11.59
N ARG A 75 0.98 -11.71 12.85
CA ARG A 75 -0.20 -11.96 13.70
C ARG A 75 -0.95 -10.67 14.02
N PHE A 76 -0.26 -9.57 14.30
CA PHE A 76 -0.92 -8.30 14.57
C PHE A 76 -1.61 -7.72 13.34
N MET A 77 -1.00 -7.88 12.16
CA MET A 77 -1.58 -7.42 10.90
C MET A 77 -2.94 -8.08 10.58
N THR A 78 -3.24 -9.27 11.10
CA THR A 78 -4.55 -9.92 10.92
C THR A 78 -5.68 -9.21 11.68
N LYS A 79 -5.34 -8.53 12.78
CA LYS A 79 -6.25 -7.76 13.65
C LYS A 79 -6.58 -6.37 13.09
N CYS A 80 -5.89 -5.95 12.04
CA CYS A 80 -6.00 -4.62 11.46
C CYS A 80 -6.84 -4.64 10.16
N SER A 81 -7.50 -3.52 9.85
CA SER A 81 -8.03 -3.21 8.51
C SER A 81 -7.86 -1.73 8.21
N TRP A 82 -8.14 -1.30 6.98
CA TRP A 82 -7.98 0.13 6.65
C TRP A 82 -8.96 0.99 7.44
N THR A 83 -10.26 0.66 7.38
CA THR A 83 -11.35 1.44 8.01
C THR A 83 -11.72 0.98 9.42
N GLY A 84 -11.18 -0.13 9.89
CA GLY A 84 -11.60 -0.79 11.13
C GLY A 84 -12.78 -1.75 10.95
N VAL A 85 -13.40 -1.79 9.77
CA VAL A 85 -14.46 -2.76 9.48
C VAL A 85 -13.84 -4.11 9.10
N GLY A 86 -14.35 -5.19 9.70
CA GLY A 86 -13.98 -6.57 9.41
C GLY A 86 -15.21 -7.44 9.17
N ARG A 87 -15.02 -8.64 8.60
CA ARG A 87 -16.11 -9.63 8.50
C ARG A 87 -16.29 -10.29 9.86
N GLY A 88 -17.40 -9.99 10.54
CA GLY A 88 -17.78 -10.62 11.81
C GLY A 88 -17.03 -10.12 13.05
N SER A 89 -16.14 -9.13 12.93
CA SER A 89 -15.48 -8.49 14.08
C SER A 89 -14.98 -7.09 13.70
N GLU A 90 -15.00 -6.19 14.68
CA GLU A 90 -14.30 -4.91 14.58
C GLU A 90 -12.78 -5.13 14.54
N LYS A 91 -12.09 -4.29 13.78
CA LYS A 91 -10.65 -4.32 13.57
C LYS A 91 -10.02 -2.98 13.91
N ILE A 92 -8.72 -3.01 14.14
CA ILE A 92 -7.94 -1.79 14.33
C ILE A 92 -7.86 -1.03 12.99
N ALA A 93 -8.31 0.24 12.98
CA ALA A 93 -8.36 1.06 11.77
C ALA A 93 -7.00 1.72 11.48
N MET A 94 -6.26 1.19 10.51
CA MET A 94 -4.97 1.75 10.08
C MET A 94 -5.08 3.15 9.48
N MET A 95 -6.26 3.55 8.97
CA MET A 95 -6.44 4.90 8.45
C MET A 95 -6.28 6.00 9.50
N ARG A 96 -6.45 5.67 10.79
CA ARG A 96 -6.21 6.61 11.90
C ARG A 96 -4.72 6.82 12.18
N MET A 97 -3.86 5.91 11.71
CA MET A 97 -2.41 5.97 11.89
C MET A 97 -1.76 6.84 10.81
N VAL A 98 -2.04 8.14 10.88
CA VAL A 98 -1.66 9.12 9.85
C VAL A 98 -0.15 9.30 9.70
N ASN A 99 0.62 9.22 10.78
CA ASN A 99 2.08 9.41 10.72
C ASN A 99 2.77 8.15 10.21
N ILE A 100 2.25 6.97 10.52
CA ILE A 100 2.65 5.72 9.85
C ILE A 100 2.36 5.82 8.35
N SER A 101 1.18 6.31 7.96
CA SER A 101 0.86 6.50 6.53
C SER A 101 1.84 7.45 5.82
N LYS A 102 2.24 8.55 6.47
CA LYS A 102 3.27 9.48 5.95
C LYS A 102 4.64 8.81 5.82
N LEU A 103 5.05 8.02 6.81
CA LEU A 103 6.30 7.24 6.75
C LEU A 103 6.28 6.27 5.55
N PHE A 104 5.17 5.55 5.36
CA PHE A 104 5.01 4.64 4.22
C PHE A 104 5.02 5.35 2.87
N ARG A 105 4.42 6.54 2.78
CA ARG A 105 4.51 7.41 1.60
C ARG A 105 5.96 7.70 1.25
N ARG A 106 6.77 8.04 2.26
CA ARG A 106 8.19 8.37 2.08
C ARG A 106 9.02 7.14 1.71
N VAL A 107 8.82 6.01 2.39
CA VAL A 107 9.51 4.74 2.11
C VAL A 107 9.23 4.23 0.70
N GLY A 108 7.96 4.32 0.28
CA GLY A 108 7.53 3.88 -1.05
C GLY A 108 7.94 4.82 -2.18
N THR A 109 8.28 6.08 -1.88
CA THR A 109 8.70 7.04 -2.90
C THR A 109 10.12 6.71 -3.37
N THR A 110 10.30 6.64 -4.69
CA THR A 110 11.57 6.36 -5.36
C THR A 110 11.82 7.41 -6.43
N ALA A 111 13.01 7.38 -7.07
CA ALA A 111 13.32 8.28 -8.18
C ALA A 111 12.32 8.19 -9.34
N SER A 112 11.68 7.02 -9.54
CA SER A 112 10.74 6.78 -10.64
C SER A 112 9.26 6.96 -10.26
N ILE A 113 8.92 6.93 -8.96
CA ILE A 113 7.53 6.94 -8.49
C ILE A 113 7.41 7.79 -7.23
N VAL A 114 6.57 8.83 -7.30
CA VAL A 114 6.12 9.57 -6.12
C VAL A 114 4.86 8.92 -5.57
N VAL A 115 4.94 8.36 -4.37
CA VAL A 115 3.79 7.75 -3.71
C VAL A 115 2.93 8.84 -3.08
N ASN A 116 1.63 8.79 -3.33
CA ASN A 116 0.65 9.67 -2.68
C ASN A 116 -0.20 8.92 -1.64
N GLN A 117 -1.03 9.64 -0.90
CA GLN A 117 -1.86 9.06 0.17
C GLN A 117 -2.81 7.97 -0.34
N ARG A 118 -3.38 8.13 -1.54
CA ARG A 118 -4.26 7.13 -2.14
C ARG A 118 -3.53 5.83 -2.44
N MET A 119 -2.28 5.90 -2.91
CA MET A 119 -1.44 4.72 -3.15
C MET A 119 -1.13 3.99 -1.84
N VAL A 120 -0.82 4.71 -0.76
CA VAL A 120 -0.61 4.13 0.58
C VAL A 120 -1.88 3.43 1.09
N MET A 121 -3.04 4.08 0.95
CA MET A 121 -4.34 3.49 1.29
C MET A 121 -4.56 2.17 0.54
N LEU A 122 -4.44 2.18 -0.79
CA LEU A 122 -4.66 0.98 -1.62
C LEU A 122 -3.69 -0.14 -1.26
N PHE A 123 -2.43 0.22 -0.98
CA PHE A 123 -1.42 -0.70 -0.48
C PHE A 123 -1.84 -1.36 0.84
N PHE A 124 -2.20 -0.57 1.87
CA PHE A 124 -2.63 -1.13 3.16
C PHE A 124 -3.90 -1.97 3.02
N MET A 125 -4.90 -1.52 2.26
CA MET A 125 -6.11 -2.31 1.99
C MET A 125 -5.78 -3.68 1.38
N LYS A 126 -4.86 -3.72 0.41
CA LYS A 126 -4.41 -4.97 -0.23
C LYS A 126 -3.66 -5.88 0.75
N LYS A 127 -2.75 -5.31 1.55
CA LYS A 127 -1.91 -6.09 2.48
C LYS A 127 -2.71 -6.62 3.67
N LEU A 128 -3.60 -5.81 4.23
CA LEU A 128 -4.46 -6.15 5.37
C LEU A 128 -5.53 -7.18 4.99
N ARG A 129 -6.14 -7.06 3.79
CA ARG A 129 -7.10 -8.06 3.28
C ARG A 129 -6.51 -9.47 3.22
N ASN A 130 -5.22 -9.57 2.90
CA ASN A 130 -4.52 -10.84 2.74
C ASN A 130 -3.68 -11.21 3.98
N ALA A 131 -3.83 -10.49 5.11
CA ALA A 131 -2.97 -10.67 6.28
C ALA A 131 -3.10 -12.08 6.90
N VAL A 132 -4.31 -12.63 6.99
CA VAL A 132 -4.56 -13.99 7.53
C VAL A 132 -3.80 -15.03 6.70
N ARG A 133 -4.04 -15.06 5.37
CA ARG A 133 -3.31 -15.94 4.45
C ARG A 133 -1.79 -15.75 4.55
N ARG A 134 -1.31 -14.52 4.70
CA ARG A 134 0.12 -14.22 4.89
C ARG A 134 0.68 -14.77 6.21
N SER A 135 -0.12 -14.80 7.26
CA SER A 135 0.30 -15.32 8.57
C SER A 135 0.41 -16.84 8.60
N GLU A 136 -0.40 -17.53 7.79
CA GLU A 136 -0.47 -19.00 7.71
C GLU A 136 0.60 -19.61 6.81
N MET A 137 1.26 -18.82 5.94
CA MET A 137 2.35 -19.31 5.09
C MET A 137 3.61 -19.62 5.90
N LYS A 138 3.71 -20.88 6.35
CA LYS A 138 4.86 -21.48 7.04
C LYS A 138 5.95 -21.88 6.04
N HIS A 139 6.73 -20.94 5.50
CA HIS A 139 7.87 -21.19 4.58
C HIS A 139 7.52 -21.29 3.07
N LEU A 140 7.31 -20.16 2.39
CA LEU A 140 7.72 -19.98 0.98
C LEU A 140 7.50 -18.52 0.53
N ARG A 141 8.57 -17.93 -0.05
CA ARG A 141 8.63 -16.66 -0.81
C ARG A 141 8.35 -15.34 -0.05
N ARG A 142 9.26 -14.37 -0.24
CA ARG A 142 8.97 -12.94 0.03
C ARG A 142 7.74 -12.54 -0.76
N SER A 143 6.83 -11.78 -0.14
CA SER A 143 5.63 -11.29 -0.82
C SER A 143 6.01 -10.16 -1.79
N THR A 144 6.32 -10.49 -3.03
CA THR A 144 6.57 -9.51 -4.09
C THR A 144 5.28 -9.20 -4.85
N SER A 145 5.15 -7.97 -5.36
CA SER A 145 4.10 -7.64 -6.30
C SER A 145 4.35 -8.36 -7.61
N HIS A 146 3.48 -9.30 -7.99
CA HIS A 146 3.50 -9.89 -9.33
C HIS A 146 3.09 -8.84 -10.36
N ASN A 147 3.94 -8.61 -11.36
CA ASN A 147 3.59 -7.84 -12.53
C ASN A 147 2.81 -8.76 -13.46
N VAL A 148 1.48 -8.74 -13.39
CA VAL A 148 0.68 -9.30 -14.48
C VAL A 148 0.60 -8.20 -15.53
N PRO A 149 1.15 -8.37 -16.74
CA PRO A 149 0.94 -7.41 -17.81
C PRO A 149 -0.57 -7.17 -17.93
N SER A 150 -1.01 -5.94 -17.71
CA SER A 150 -2.40 -5.57 -17.89
C SER A 150 -2.74 -5.92 -19.34
N HIS A 151 -3.56 -6.95 -19.54
CA HIS A 151 -4.23 -7.13 -20.81
C HIS A 151 -5.06 -5.87 -21.00
N LYS A 152 -4.58 -5.01 -21.92
CA LYS A 152 -5.23 -3.78 -22.35
C LYS A 152 -6.70 -4.12 -22.56
N ARG A 153 -7.58 -3.66 -21.67
CA ARG A 153 -9.02 -3.81 -21.87
C ARG A 153 -9.32 -3.10 -23.17
N ARG A 154 -9.54 -3.86 -24.24
CA ARG A 154 -10.11 -3.33 -25.47
C ARG A 154 -11.41 -2.65 -25.06
N SER A 155 -11.46 -1.35 -25.30
CA SER A 155 -12.65 -0.53 -25.16
C SER A 155 -13.63 -0.93 -26.26
N ASP A 156 -14.35 -2.05 -26.07
CA ASP A 156 -15.49 -2.40 -26.92
C ASP A 156 -16.75 -1.75 -26.34
N GLY A 157 -16.79 -0.43 -26.44
CA GLY A 157 -18.02 0.35 -26.35
C GLY A 157 -18.73 0.37 -27.70
N ALA A 158 -19.19 -0.78 -28.20
CA ALA A 158 -20.01 -0.85 -29.42
C ALA A 158 -20.66 -2.22 -29.64
N ARG A 159 -21.44 -2.78 -28.71
CA ARG A 159 -22.32 -3.93 -29.04
C ARG A 159 -23.46 -4.27 -28.08
N ARG A 160 -24.18 -3.27 -27.57
CA ARG A 160 -25.46 -3.52 -26.87
C ARG A 160 -26.48 -2.44 -27.23
N HIS A 161 -26.85 -2.37 -28.50
CA HIS A 161 -27.98 -1.55 -28.93
C HIS A 161 -28.58 -2.05 -30.25
N LEU A 162 -28.80 -3.36 -30.42
CA LEU A 162 -29.46 -3.85 -31.64
C LEU A 162 -30.16 -5.21 -31.47
N THR A 163 -30.73 -5.50 -30.30
CA THR A 163 -31.51 -6.73 -30.10
C THR A 163 -32.85 -6.54 -29.38
N HIS A 164 -33.20 -5.34 -28.92
CA HIS A 164 -34.48 -5.14 -28.22
C HIS A 164 -35.62 -4.62 -29.12
N HIS A 165 -35.34 -3.80 -30.15
CA HIS A 165 -36.41 -3.22 -30.96
C HIS A 165 -37.13 -4.22 -31.88
N ARG A 166 -36.45 -5.25 -32.41
CA ARG A 166 -37.06 -6.17 -33.39
C ARG A 166 -38.02 -7.20 -32.76
N ALA A 167 -37.87 -7.48 -31.46
CA ALA A 167 -38.70 -8.48 -30.78
C ALA A 167 -40.04 -7.91 -30.29
N ASP A 168 -40.11 -6.60 -30.06
CA ASP A 168 -41.33 -5.94 -29.62
C ASP A 168 -42.24 -5.61 -30.82
N ASP A 169 -41.66 -5.23 -31.98
CA ASP A 169 -42.42 -5.03 -33.23
C ASP A 169 -43.12 -6.31 -33.73
N LEU A 170 -42.51 -7.49 -33.55
CA LEU A 170 -43.13 -8.76 -33.96
C LEU A 170 -44.29 -9.18 -33.05
N ARG A 171 -44.24 -8.83 -31.75
CA ARG A 171 -45.34 -9.11 -30.80
C ARG A 171 -46.54 -8.20 -31.02
N ASP A 172 -46.31 -6.96 -31.44
CA ASP A 172 -47.39 -6.01 -31.70
C ASP A 172 -48.07 -6.26 -33.06
N GLN A 173 -47.35 -6.81 -34.04
CA GLN A 173 -47.94 -7.28 -35.30
C GLN A 173 -48.88 -8.49 -35.05
N GLU A 174 -48.42 -9.48 -34.28
CA GLU A 174 -49.18 -10.71 -34.00
C GLU A 174 -50.42 -10.46 -33.13
N LYS A 175 -50.41 -9.43 -32.27
CA LYS A 175 -51.60 -9.00 -31.53
C LYS A 175 -52.63 -8.30 -32.42
N ARG A 176 -52.18 -7.49 -33.39
CA ARG A 176 -53.05 -6.76 -34.33
C ARG A 176 -53.77 -7.70 -35.29
N ASP A 177 -53.09 -8.77 -35.72
CA ASP A 177 -53.68 -9.79 -36.60
C ASP A 177 -54.66 -10.74 -35.87
N LYS A 178 -54.55 -10.86 -34.54
CA LYS A 178 -55.31 -11.85 -33.75
C LYS A 178 -56.54 -11.29 -33.01
N TRP A 179 -56.60 -9.98 -32.78
CA TRP A 179 -57.68 -9.33 -31.99
C TRP A 179 -58.06 -7.94 -32.53
N GLY A 180 -58.18 -7.78 -33.85
CA GLY A 180 -58.39 -6.48 -34.50
C GLY A 180 -59.61 -5.69 -34.01
N GLU A 181 -59.35 -4.49 -33.50
CA GLU A 181 -60.20 -3.30 -33.57
C GLU A 181 -59.48 -2.23 -34.39
#